data_AF-A0A376U0A1-F1
#
_entry.id   AF-A0A376U0A1-F1
#
_cell.length_a   1.000
_cell.length_b   1.000
_cell.length_c   1.000
_cell.angle_alpha   90.00
_cell.angle_beta   90.00
_cell.angle_gamma   90.00
#
_symmetry.space_group_name_H-M   'P 1'
#
loop_
_entity.id
_entity.type
_entity.pdbx_description
1 polymer ?
#
loop_
_entity_poly.entity_id
_entity_poly.type
_entity_poly.pdbx_seq_one_letter_code
_entity_poly.pdbx_strand_id
1 'polypeptide(L)' 'MEGYTGKAITDVVNIGIGGSDLGPYMVTEALRPYKNHLNMHFVSNVDGTHIAEVLKKVKPGNHAVPGSI' A
#
# COMPACT_ATOMS: atom_id res chain seq x y z
N MET A 1 -11.42 7.97 -7.79
CA MET A 1 -10.04 7.83 -8.30
C MET A 1 -9.98 6.53 -9.07
N GLU A 2 -9.54 6.59 -10.32
CA GLU A 2 -9.46 5.44 -11.22
C GLU A 2 -7.99 5.17 -11.53
N GLY A 3 -7.60 3.90 -11.58
CA GLY A 3 -6.27 3.49 -12.03
C GLY A 3 -6.12 3.65 -13.53
N TYR A 4 -4.91 3.40 -14.04
CA TYR A 4 -4.57 3.53 -15.47
C TYR A 4 -5.52 2.76 -16.41
N THR A 5 -6.16 1.70 -15.91
CA THR A 5 -7.11 0.89 -16.68
C THR A 5 -8.58 1.32 -16.54
N GLY A 6 -8.86 2.46 -15.89
CA GLY A 6 -10.21 2.96 -15.61
C GLY A 6 -10.92 2.23 -14.45
N LYS A 7 -10.23 1.33 -13.76
CA LYS A 7 -10.79 0.59 -12.62
C LYS A 7 -10.59 1.35 -11.32
N ALA A 8 -11.55 1.23 -10.40
CA ALA A 8 -11.42 1.80 -9.06
C ALA A 8 -10.19 1.23 -8.34
N ILE A 9 -9.49 2.08 -7.61
CA ILE A 9 -8.35 1.68 -6.77
C ILE A 9 -8.87 0.85 -5.60
N THR A 10 -8.25 -0.31 -5.37
CA THR A 10 -8.58 -1.20 -4.26
C THR A 10 -7.43 -1.38 -3.29
N ASP A 11 -6.22 -1.05 -3.71
CA ASP A 11 -5.00 -1.33 -2.97
C ASP A 11 -4.09 -0.09 -2.93
N VAL A 12 -3.55 0.19 -1.75
CA VAL A 12 -2.58 1.26 -1.51
C VAL A 12 -1.32 0.64 -0.96
N VAL A 13 -0.18 0.91 -1.61
CA VAL A 13 1.13 0.40 -1.17
C VAL A 13 1.98 1.56 -0.69
N ASN A 14 2.25 1.60 0.61
CA ASN A 14 3.20 2.53 1.22
C ASN A 14 4.61 1.96 1.12
N ILE A 15 5.53 2.71 0.53
CA ILE A 15 6.94 2.33 0.40
C ILE A 15 7.77 3.37 1.16
N GLY A 16 8.39 2.96 2.26
CA GLY A 16 9.16 3.87 3.10
C GLY A 16 9.99 3.13 4.13
N ILE A 17 11.08 3.72 4.60
CA ILE A 17 11.95 3.11 5.62
C ILE A 17 11.87 3.89 6.93
N GLY A 18 11.97 3.19 8.06
CA GLY A 18 11.96 3.80 9.39
C GLY A 18 10.63 4.49 9.71
N GLY A 19 10.68 5.78 10.08
CA GLY A 19 9.51 6.54 10.52
C GLY A 19 8.40 6.67 9.47
N SER A 20 8.75 6.65 8.19
CA SER A 20 7.80 6.76 7.06
C SER A 20 7.04 5.45 6.78
N ASP A 21 7.33 4.38 7.51
CA ASP A 21 6.59 3.11 7.45
C ASP A 21 5.94 2.79 8.79
N LEU A 22 6.71 2.87 9.88
CA LEU A 22 6.23 2.49 11.21
C LEU A 22 5.06 3.36 11.69
N GLY A 23 5.08 4.67 11.42
CA GLY A 23 3.98 5.56 11.78
C GLY A 23 2.68 5.22 11.06
N PRO A 24 2.67 5.23 9.72
CA PRO A 24 1.51 4.82 8.92
C PRO A 24 1.01 3.40 9.23
N TYR A 25 1.91 2.43 9.39
CA TYR A 25 1.55 1.06 9.75
C TYR A 25 0.84 1.00 11.11
N MET A 26 1.42 1.60 12.14
CA MET A 26 0.85 1.61 13.49
C MET A 26 -0.54 2.26 13.53
N VAL A 27 -0.71 3.41 12.88
CA VAL A 27 -1.99 4.14 12.88
C VAL A 27 -3.08 3.37 12.14
N THR A 28 -2.75 2.78 10.98
CA THR A 28 -3.72 1.98 10.21
C THR A 28 -4.12 0.70 10.94
N GLU A 29 -3.21 0.09 11.70
CA GLU A 29 -3.51 -1.06 12.55
C GLU A 29 -4.37 -0.67 13.76
N ALA A 30 -4.03 0.42 14.45
CA ALA A 30 -4.80 0.91 15.60
C ALA A 30 -6.24 1.31 15.21
N LEU A 31 -6.42 1.85 14.00
CA LEU A 31 -7.72 2.26 13.47
C LEU A 31 -8.38 1.20 12.58
N ARG A 32 -7.94 -0.07 12.64
CA ARG A 32 -8.51 -1.17 11.85
C ARG A 32 -10.05 -1.27 11.88
N PRO A 33 -10.77 -0.99 12.98
CA PRO A 33 -12.24 -0.99 12.99
C PRO A 33 -12.88 0.05 12.05
N TYR A 34 -12.13 1.09 11.67
CA TYR A 34 -12.55 2.17 10.77
C TYR A 34 -12.05 1.96 9.34
N LYS A 35 -11.48 0.79 9.03
CA LYS A 35 -11.00 0.46 7.69
C LYS A 35 -12.15 0.57 6.68
N ASN A 36 -11.86 1.15 5.53
CA ASN A 36 -12.79 1.24 4.40
C ASN A 36 -12.53 0.09 3.38
N HIS A 37 -12.97 0.27 2.13
CA HIS A 37 -12.81 -0.72 1.06
C HIS A 37 -11.37 -0.87 0.55
N LEU A 38 -10.42 -0.01 0.96
CA LEU A 38 -9.03 -0.04 0.51
C LEU A 38 -8.21 -1.03 1.34
N ASN A 39 -7.34 -1.77 0.66
CA ASN A 39 -6.33 -2.61 1.29
C ASN A 39 -5.01 -1.86 1.37
N MET A 40 -4.49 -1.70 2.58
CA MET A 40 -3.23 -1.02 2.84
C MET A 40 -2.12 -2.07 2.93
N HIS A 41 -1.03 -1.85 2.20
CA HIS A 41 0.19 -2.67 2.22
C HIS A 41 1.38 -1.79 2.53
N PHE A 42 2.33 -2.31 3.31
CA PHE A 42 3.48 -1.56 3.82
C PHE A 42 4.77 -2.29 3.42
N VAL A 43 5.67 -1.60 2.73
CA VAL A 43 6.94 -2.13 2.24
C VAL A 43 8.07 -1.25 2.77
N SER A 44 8.82 -1.77 3.74
CA SER A 44 9.92 -1.06 4.38
C SER A 44 11.31 -1.66 4.20
N ASN A 45 11.41 -2.76 3.48
CA ASN A 45 12.69 -3.35 3.19
C ASN A 45 13.14 -2.98 1.77
N VAL A 46 14.41 -2.60 1.62
CA VAL A 46 15.07 -2.40 0.31
C VAL A 46 15.28 -3.74 -0.40
N ASP A 47 15.22 -4.86 0.32
CA ASP A 47 15.24 -6.19 -0.25
C ASP A 47 14.02 -6.41 -1.18
N GLY A 48 14.32 -6.71 -2.44
CA GLY A 48 13.35 -6.98 -3.50
C GLY A 48 12.35 -8.10 -3.18
N THR A 49 12.66 -8.96 -2.20
CA THR A 49 11.75 -10.02 -1.76
C THR A 49 10.47 -9.46 -1.13
N HIS A 50 10.56 -8.40 -0.33
CA HIS A 50 9.39 -7.87 0.38
C HIS A 50 8.40 -7.21 -0.60
N ILE A 51 8.91 -6.43 -1.55
CA ILE A 51 8.08 -5.84 -2.61
C ILE A 51 7.50 -6.93 -3.53
N ALA A 52 8.26 -7.99 -3.86
CA ALA A 52 7.76 -9.09 -4.68
C ALA A 52 6.58 -9.81 -4.01
N GLU A 53 6.64 -10.05 -2.70
CA GLU A 53 5.54 -10.66 -1.95
C GLU A 53 4.29 -9.77 -1.85
N VAL A 54 4.47 -8.45 -1.73
CA VAL A 54 3.34 -7.51 -1.75
C VAL A 54 2.73 -7.42 -3.16
N LEU A 55 3.55 -7.35 -4.21
CA LEU A 55 3.07 -7.30 -5.59
C LEU A 55 2.31 -8.56 -6.01
N LYS A 56 2.61 -9.73 -5.43
CA LYS A 56 1.80 -10.95 -5.62
C LYS A 56 0.37 -10.83 -5.08
N LYS A 57 0.14 -9.98 -4.07
CA LYS A 57 -1.16 -9.78 -3.42
C LYS A 57 -1.97 -8.65 -4.03
N VAL A 58 -1.32 -7.77 -4.79
CA VAL A 58 -1.93 -6.58 -5.39
C VAL A 58 -2.38 -6.88 -6.82
N LYS A 59 -3.61 -6.46 -7.18
CA LYS A 59 -4.11 -6.65 -8.55
C LYS A 59 -3.42 -5.68 -9.54
N PRO A 60 -2.89 -6.17 -10.67
CA PRO A 60 -2.34 -5.30 -11.72
C PRO A 60 -3.41 -4.33 -12.25
N GLY A 61 -3.12 -3.02 -12.22
CA GLY A 61 -3.99 -1.97 -12.77
C GLY A 61 -4.95 -1.27 -11.79
N ASN A 62 -4.98 -1.69 -10.52
CA ASN A 62 -5.92 -1.20 -9.49
C ASN A 62 -5.23 -0.68 -8.21
N HIS A 63 -3.94 -0.35 -8.25
CA HIS A 63 -3.18 0.09 -7.08
C HIS A 63 -2.69 1.53 -7.20
N ALA A 64 -2.68 2.23 -6.07
CA ALA A 64 -2.08 3.55 -5.93
C ALA A 64 -0.83 3.46 -5.04
N VAL A 65 0.25 4.12 -5.46
CA VAL A 65 1.48 4.29 -4.66
C VAL A 65 1.52 5.76 -4.22
N PRO A 66 1.23 6.08 -2.96
CA PRO A 66 1.35 7.45 -2.47
C PRO A 66 2.84 7.77 -2.29
N GLY A 67 3.38 8.71 -3.09
CA GLY A 67 4.75 9.23 -2.88
C GLY A 67 5.62 9.40 -4.11
N SER A 68 5.19 9.01 -5.30
CA SER A 68 5.90 9.33 -6.55
C SER A 68 5.26 10.52 -7.25
N ILE A 69 5.94 11.67 -7.21
CA ILE A 69 5.88 12.66 -8.28
C ILE A 69 6.36 12.05 -9.60
#